data_AF-A0A4S1CLI3-F1
#
_entry.id   AF-A0A4S1CLI3-F1
#
_cell.length_a   1.000
_cell.length_b   1.000
_cell.length_c   1.000
_cell.angle_alpha   90.00
_cell.angle_beta   90.00
_cell.angle_gamma   90.00
#
_symmetry.space_group_name_H-M   'P 1'
#
loop_
_entity.id
_entity.type
_entity.pdbx_description
1 polymer ?
#
loop_
_entity_poly.entity_id
_entity_poly.type
_entity_poly.pdbx_seq_one_letter_code
_entity_poly.pdbx_strand_id
1 'polypeptide(L)'
;MSASKLFWLCIFTLLITVSGSQGAATDPLSKANRLPASLEMTVQGFQGAVLQEGYEVARGYWRLWGADDCKMPLQSVGFCYGNNPTAPYVLAIVPPWKDEFVDRSLQHALVQGQRGMAANYRLGEREALVILAQMPPPARYFGMGTNVFTRQTELNKSDPVYAKLDTPSTLDLLYIIFGASPDPTRMMMIASFGDTINNVMIDNQSAGVWGEPRYFVITADEQMATAMTEALQKAGVDKSLVFTEPAGFINPDNAAKPQLLRLGYGPEADDFITYIRYSMPNDTVLGEKWREELPLTILRVRAPNGGQAQKPYKIQQYEAKSWNFDESALQGDLNSLVAAVKSYWRQDGAGQRPNAPAAQFKSLTGWVDLVGQHCLGYDGPPPTDPAENIALPRGPMNCLGDNMDDEPQISAGTYPLDDGQVIAVVGTLGTKTGNATYTSLAVNWFPQLVGVLNSDDPVLEASAEKFKGALSDPQLYKKFYVYYYARDCSGLYPFCEEVPRQLVPAGGTIKILQRNYMTPGSTRGPDPLKVLTPFSIQFDGTKGMRPAQ
;
A
#
# COMPACT_ATOMS: atom_id res chain seq x y z
N MET A 1 19.64 56.85 -86.42
CA MET A 1 18.81 56.96 -85.21
C MET A 1 19.37 55.94 -84.23
N SER A 2 20.23 56.38 -83.30
CA SER A 2 19.97 56.46 -81.85
C SER A 2 19.78 55.08 -81.17
N ALA A 3 20.36 54.68 -80.04
CA ALA A 3 21.46 55.09 -79.16
C ALA A 3 21.32 54.17 -77.90
N SER A 4 22.37 53.43 -77.54
CA SER A 4 22.91 53.21 -76.18
C SER A 4 22.05 52.81 -74.94
N LYS A 5 22.65 51.91 -74.12
CA LYS A 5 22.67 51.84 -72.62
C LYS A 5 21.41 51.27 -71.91
N LEU A 6 21.42 50.65 -70.72
CA LEU A 6 22.41 50.14 -69.74
C LEU A 6 21.67 49.15 -68.80
N PHE A 7 22.43 48.25 -68.17
CA PHE A 7 22.21 47.51 -66.91
C PHE A 7 21.03 47.89 -65.98
N TRP A 8 20.42 46.88 -65.30
CA TRP A 8 20.47 46.75 -63.83
C TRP A 8 20.07 45.35 -63.33
N LEU A 9 20.89 44.83 -62.41
CA LEU A 9 20.75 43.61 -61.64
C LEU A 9 19.82 43.87 -60.44
N CYS A 10 18.85 42.99 -60.16
CA CYS A 10 18.23 42.89 -58.84
C CYS A 10 18.18 41.42 -58.41
N ILE A 11 19.16 41.03 -57.59
CA ILE A 11 19.17 39.79 -56.82
C ILE A 11 18.25 40.02 -55.60
N PHE A 12 17.14 39.27 -55.53
CA PHE A 12 16.38 39.11 -54.29
C PHE A 12 16.76 37.75 -53.69
N THR A 13 17.68 37.76 -52.74
CA THR A 13 17.88 36.68 -51.78
C THR A 13 16.73 36.69 -50.78
N LEU A 14 15.77 35.77 -50.95
CA LEU A 14 14.75 35.49 -49.95
C LEU A 14 15.34 34.49 -48.93
N LEU A 15 15.81 35.01 -47.81
CA LEU A 15 16.09 34.23 -46.60
C LEU A 15 14.75 33.74 -46.04
N ILE A 16 14.35 32.51 -46.38
CA ILE A 16 13.32 31.78 -45.65
C ILE A 16 14.00 31.23 -44.40
N THR A 17 13.84 31.93 -43.29
CA THR A 17 14.04 31.35 -41.96
C THR A 17 12.94 30.31 -41.75
N VAL A 18 13.28 29.03 -41.97
CA VAL A 18 12.46 27.92 -41.52
C VAL A 18 12.61 27.85 -40.01
N SER A 19 11.76 28.57 -39.28
CA SER A 19 11.46 28.28 -37.88
C SER A 19 10.65 26.98 -37.86
N GLY A 20 11.36 25.86 -38.03
CA GLY A 20 10.82 24.54 -37.78
C GLY A 20 10.65 24.38 -36.29
N SER A 21 9.44 24.64 -35.77
CA SER A 21 8.98 23.98 -34.57
C SER A 21 8.94 22.48 -34.88
N GLN A 22 10.07 21.80 -34.66
CA GLN A 22 10.06 20.35 -34.47
C GLN A 22 9.19 20.10 -33.26
N GLY A 23 7.91 19.81 -33.49
CA GLY A 23 7.08 19.19 -32.48
C GLY A 23 7.76 17.88 -32.13
N ALA A 24 8.40 17.83 -30.96
CA ALA A 24 8.88 16.59 -30.39
C ALA A 24 7.74 15.57 -30.52
N ALA A 25 8.01 14.44 -31.17
CA ALA A 25 7.02 13.38 -31.26
C ALA A 25 6.57 13.09 -29.82
N THR A 26 5.30 13.40 -29.51
CA THR A 26 4.76 13.19 -28.16
C THR A 26 4.92 11.71 -27.85
N ASP A 27 5.67 11.40 -26.79
CA ASP A 27 5.89 10.04 -26.31
C ASP A 27 4.56 9.27 -26.34
N PRO A 28 4.46 8.11 -27.01
CA PRO A 28 3.21 7.33 -27.07
C PRO A 28 2.59 7.08 -25.69
N LEU A 29 3.40 6.97 -24.63
CA LEU A 29 2.94 6.78 -23.25
C LEU A 29 2.36 8.05 -22.60
N SER A 30 2.57 9.23 -23.17
CA SER A 30 1.85 10.47 -22.77
C SER A 30 0.33 10.35 -22.93
N LYS A 31 -0.14 9.37 -23.70
CA LYS A 31 -1.57 9.07 -23.89
C LYS A 31 -2.11 8.01 -22.93
N ALA A 32 -1.24 7.25 -22.26
CA ALA A 32 -1.65 6.20 -21.31
C ALA A 32 -2.22 6.82 -20.03
N ASN A 33 -1.53 7.82 -19.48
CA ASN A 33 -1.99 8.69 -18.41
C ASN A 33 -1.78 10.14 -18.85
N ARG A 34 -2.87 10.84 -19.17
CA ARG A 34 -2.77 12.22 -19.68
C ARG A 34 -2.49 13.18 -18.54
N LEU A 35 -1.39 13.91 -18.64
CA LEU A 35 -1.03 14.93 -17.68
C LEU A 35 -1.66 16.29 -18.06
N PRO A 36 -1.88 17.18 -17.08
CA PRO A 36 -2.07 18.61 -17.35
C PRO A 36 -0.92 19.14 -18.21
N ALA A 37 -1.22 20.06 -19.14
CA ALA A 37 -0.24 20.56 -20.11
C ALA A 37 1.02 21.16 -19.45
N SER A 38 0.85 21.85 -18.32
CA SER A 38 1.97 22.38 -17.52
C SER A 38 2.88 21.27 -17.00
N LEU A 39 2.30 20.19 -16.47
CA LEU A 39 3.05 19.07 -15.94
C LEU A 39 3.75 18.28 -17.05
N GLU A 40 3.12 18.11 -18.21
CA GLU A 40 3.76 17.50 -19.39
C GLU A 40 4.95 18.35 -19.90
N MET A 41 4.87 19.68 -19.84
CA MET A 41 6.02 20.54 -20.14
C MET A 41 7.17 20.33 -19.15
N THR A 42 6.85 20.15 -17.85
CA THR A 42 7.86 19.80 -16.84
C THR A 42 8.52 18.45 -17.13
N VAL A 43 7.74 17.44 -17.55
CA VAL A 43 8.28 16.14 -17.99
C VAL A 43 9.28 16.32 -19.13
N GLN A 44 8.91 17.08 -20.17
CA GLN A 44 9.79 17.33 -21.32
C GLN A 44 11.06 18.08 -20.92
N GLY A 45 10.94 19.12 -20.08
CA GLY A 45 12.07 19.88 -19.57
C GLY A 45 13.03 19.01 -18.75
N PHE A 46 12.49 18.18 -17.86
CA PHE A 46 13.26 17.24 -17.04
C PHE A 46 13.99 16.22 -17.92
N GLN A 47 13.29 15.56 -18.85
CA GLN A 47 13.89 14.59 -19.78
C GLN A 47 15.02 15.23 -20.58
N GLY A 48 14.80 16.45 -21.10
CA GLY A 48 15.84 17.21 -21.80
C GLY A 48 17.07 17.47 -20.93
N ALA A 49 16.88 17.86 -19.67
CA ALA A 49 17.96 18.12 -18.73
C ALA A 49 18.79 16.86 -18.43
N VAL A 50 18.14 15.73 -18.11
CA VAL A 50 18.89 14.50 -17.78
C VAL A 50 19.56 13.87 -19.01
N LEU A 51 18.96 13.97 -20.20
CA LEU A 51 19.59 13.52 -21.44
C LEU A 51 20.83 14.36 -21.79
N GLN A 52 20.81 15.67 -21.53
CA GLN A 52 21.96 16.55 -21.72
C GLN A 52 23.13 16.21 -20.78
N GLU A 53 22.83 15.78 -19.56
CA GLU A 53 23.82 15.27 -18.60
C GLU A 53 24.27 13.83 -18.91
N GLY A 54 23.74 13.24 -19.99
CA GLY A 54 24.14 11.93 -20.49
C GLY A 54 23.42 10.75 -19.86
N TYR A 55 22.36 10.94 -19.07
CA TYR A 55 21.58 9.82 -18.52
C TYR A 55 20.74 9.12 -19.60
N GLU A 56 20.44 7.84 -19.38
CA GLU A 56 19.41 7.11 -20.11
C GLU A 56 18.05 7.32 -19.43
N VAL A 57 16.98 7.49 -20.23
CA VAL A 57 15.62 7.71 -19.71
C VAL A 57 14.61 6.79 -20.38
N ALA A 58 13.71 6.23 -19.58
CA ALA A 58 12.55 5.50 -20.08
C ALA A 58 11.28 5.94 -19.34
N ARG A 59 10.19 6.18 -20.06
CA ARG A 59 8.90 6.56 -19.49
C ARG A 59 8.07 5.33 -19.15
N GLY A 60 7.46 5.34 -17.98
CA GLY A 60 6.42 4.42 -17.53
C GLY A 60 5.09 5.13 -17.35
N TYR A 61 4.10 4.39 -16.87
CA TYR A 61 2.72 4.85 -16.67
C TYR A 61 2.15 4.21 -15.39
N TRP A 62 0.91 4.51 -15.03
CA TRP A 62 0.25 4.04 -13.82
C TRP A 62 -1.07 3.34 -14.13
N ARG A 63 -1.41 2.34 -13.32
CA ARG A 63 -2.65 1.56 -13.47
C ARG A 63 -3.27 1.26 -12.11
N LEU A 64 -4.60 1.28 -12.03
CA LEU A 64 -5.30 0.74 -10.87
C LEU A 64 -5.10 -0.77 -10.76
N TRP A 65 -4.97 -1.24 -9.53
CA TRP A 65 -5.05 -2.65 -9.18
C TRP A 65 -6.29 -2.84 -8.30
N GLY A 66 -7.37 -3.27 -8.95
CA GLY A 66 -8.68 -3.49 -8.36
C GLY A 66 -9.02 -4.98 -8.22
N ALA A 67 -10.19 -5.27 -7.69
CA ALA A 67 -10.67 -6.65 -7.51
C ALA A 67 -10.77 -7.43 -8.84
N ASP A 68 -11.10 -6.77 -9.94
CA ASP A 68 -11.20 -7.39 -11.26
C ASP A 68 -9.85 -7.89 -11.81
N ASP A 69 -8.75 -7.31 -11.32
CA ASP A 69 -7.40 -7.76 -11.70
C ASP A 69 -7.01 -9.05 -10.97
N CYS A 70 -7.68 -9.42 -9.87
CA CYS A 70 -7.32 -10.59 -9.03
C CYS A 70 -7.31 -11.93 -9.75
N LYS A 71 -8.06 -12.08 -10.85
CA LYS A 71 -8.02 -13.29 -11.68
C LYS A 71 -6.59 -13.67 -12.11
N MET A 72 -5.72 -12.67 -12.29
CA MET A 72 -4.36 -12.83 -12.77
C MET A 72 -3.41 -13.35 -11.66
N PRO A 73 -3.26 -12.67 -10.50
CA PRO A 73 -2.41 -13.16 -9.42
C PRO A 73 -2.93 -14.46 -8.79
N LEU A 74 -4.24 -14.73 -8.82
CA LEU A 74 -4.77 -16.04 -8.40
C LEU A 74 -4.31 -17.20 -9.29
N GLN A 75 -4.06 -16.96 -10.57
CA GLN A 75 -3.57 -17.99 -11.49
C GLN A 75 -2.05 -18.18 -11.39
N SER A 76 -1.31 -17.11 -11.13
CA SER A 76 0.15 -17.13 -11.10
C SER A 76 0.70 -17.46 -9.71
N VAL A 77 0.26 -16.73 -8.68
CA VAL A 77 0.80 -16.83 -7.31
C VAL A 77 -0.17 -17.52 -6.33
N GLY A 78 -1.47 -17.56 -6.65
CA GLY A 78 -2.48 -18.25 -5.86
C GLY A 78 -3.25 -17.38 -4.85
N PHE A 79 -2.91 -16.08 -4.75
CA PHE A 79 -3.60 -15.12 -3.88
C PHE A 79 -3.54 -13.69 -4.43
N CYS A 80 -4.44 -12.80 -3.98
CA CYS A 80 -4.57 -11.40 -4.46
C CYS A 80 -4.16 -10.34 -3.42
N TYR A 81 -3.27 -10.71 -2.49
CA TYR A 81 -2.65 -9.85 -1.46
C TYR A 81 -3.58 -8.86 -0.73
N GLY A 82 -4.87 -9.19 -0.59
CA GLY A 82 -5.84 -8.36 0.12
C GLY A 82 -6.09 -7.02 -0.56
N ASN A 83 -6.18 -7.00 -1.89
CA ASN A 83 -6.58 -5.82 -2.67
C ASN A 83 -7.83 -5.16 -2.03
N ASN A 84 -7.92 -3.83 -2.04
CA ASN A 84 -9.07 -3.15 -1.44
C ASN A 84 -10.07 -2.71 -2.53
N PRO A 85 -11.32 -3.22 -2.54
CA PRO A 85 -12.31 -2.87 -3.55
C PRO A 85 -12.81 -1.42 -3.46
N THR A 86 -12.75 -0.76 -2.31
CA THR A 86 -13.21 0.63 -2.13
C THR A 86 -12.07 1.65 -2.24
N ALA A 87 -10.82 1.19 -2.12
CA ALA A 87 -9.61 1.99 -2.29
C ALA A 87 -8.53 1.21 -3.05
N PRO A 88 -8.71 0.98 -4.37
CA PRO A 88 -7.73 0.26 -5.18
C PRO A 88 -6.37 0.95 -5.14
N TYR A 89 -5.31 0.14 -5.18
CA TYR A 89 -3.94 0.63 -5.25
C TYR A 89 -3.64 1.16 -6.66
N VAL A 90 -2.78 2.17 -6.76
CA VAL A 90 -2.25 2.64 -8.04
C VAL A 90 -0.84 2.10 -8.19
N LEU A 91 -0.61 1.20 -9.15
CA LEU A 91 0.69 0.57 -9.38
C LEU A 91 1.46 1.31 -10.49
N ALA A 92 2.76 1.51 -10.26
CA ALA A 92 3.67 1.96 -11.32
C ALA A 92 3.89 0.82 -12.32
N ILE A 93 3.85 1.13 -13.62
CA ILE A 93 4.14 0.20 -14.72
C ILE A 93 5.29 0.78 -15.53
N VAL A 94 6.43 0.10 -15.52
CA VAL A 94 7.67 0.61 -16.12
C VAL A 94 8.22 -0.36 -17.18
N PRO A 95 8.96 0.15 -18.18
CA PRO A 95 9.69 -0.72 -19.10
C PRO A 95 10.98 -1.22 -18.42
N PRO A 96 11.40 -2.48 -18.66
CA PRO A 96 12.71 -2.96 -18.24
C PRO A 96 13.81 -2.30 -19.08
N TRP A 97 15.02 -2.16 -18.52
CA TRP A 97 16.18 -1.85 -19.35
C TRP A 97 16.53 -3.03 -20.27
N LYS A 98 17.28 -2.78 -21.35
CA LYS A 98 17.64 -3.82 -22.32
C LYS A 98 18.48 -4.96 -21.72
N ASP A 99 19.27 -4.62 -20.72
CA ASP A 99 20.16 -5.48 -19.94
C ASP A 99 19.54 -5.93 -18.61
N GLU A 100 18.29 -5.56 -18.33
CA GLU A 100 17.57 -6.00 -17.14
C GLU A 100 16.99 -7.40 -17.33
N PHE A 101 17.30 -8.28 -16.38
CA PHE A 101 16.68 -9.59 -16.31
C PHE A 101 15.19 -9.44 -15.97
N VAL A 102 14.35 -10.04 -16.80
CA VAL A 102 12.90 -10.10 -16.61
C VAL A 102 12.50 -11.52 -16.28
N ASP A 103 12.07 -11.74 -15.05
CA ASP A 103 11.49 -13.02 -14.64
C ASP A 103 10.11 -13.20 -15.30
N ARG A 104 10.03 -14.12 -16.27
CA ARG A 104 8.79 -14.41 -16.98
C ARG A 104 7.77 -15.15 -16.11
N SER A 105 8.19 -15.81 -15.03
CA SER A 105 7.28 -16.49 -14.11
C SER A 105 6.40 -15.51 -13.33
N LEU A 106 6.89 -14.28 -13.12
CA LEU A 106 6.17 -13.18 -12.47
C LEU A 106 5.20 -12.46 -13.39
N GLN A 107 5.11 -12.88 -14.66
CA GLN A 107 4.06 -12.40 -15.53
C GLN A 107 2.70 -12.66 -14.86
N HIS A 108 1.89 -11.61 -14.74
CA HIS A 108 0.56 -11.68 -14.12
C HIS A 108 0.57 -11.87 -12.59
N ALA A 109 1.68 -11.64 -11.90
CA ALA A 109 1.74 -11.70 -10.44
C ALA A 109 1.02 -10.52 -9.75
N LEU A 110 0.66 -9.45 -10.49
CA LEU A 110 -0.12 -8.32 -9.99
C LEU A 110 -1.17 -7.88 -11.01
N VAL A 111 -0.75 -7.13 -12.02
CA VAL A 111 -1.58 -6.59 -13.11
C VAL A 111 -0.91 -6.82 -14.45
N GLN A 112 -1.71 -6.82 -15.52
CA GLN A 112 -1.19 -6.90 -16.88
C GLN A 112 -0.76 -5.50 -17.38
N GLY A 113 0.54 -5.33 -17.65
CA GLY A 113 1.07 -4.14 -18.32
C GLY A 113 0.85 -4.15 -19.83
N GLN A 114 1.10 -3.01 -20.48
CA GLN A 114 1.30 -2.97 -21.93
C GLN A 114 2.49 -3.84 -22.35
N ARG A 115 2.55 -4.22 -23.64
CA ARG A 115 3.60 -5.11 -24.15
C ARG A 115 5.00 -4.57 -23.81
N GLY A 116 5.80 -5.37 -23.11
CA GLY A 116 7.16 -5.02 -22.72
C GLY A 116 7.26 -4.13 -21.48
N MET A 117 6.20 -4.02 -20.68
CA MET A 117 6.18 -3.28 -19.42
C MET A 117 5.59 -4.12 -18.30
N ALA A 118 6.03 -3.90 -17.07
CA ALA A 118 5.62 -4.67 -15.90
C ALA A 118 5.46 -3.77 -14.67
N ALA A 119 4.70 -4.25 -13.68
CA ALA A 119 4.56 -3.58 -12.39
C ALA A 119 5.78 -3.81 -11.49
N ASN A 120 6.43 -4.97 -11.65
CA ASN A 120 7.67 -5.29 -10.99
C ASN A 120 8.87 -4.92 -11.87
N TYR A 121 9.93 -4.43 -11.25
CA TYR A 121 11.15 -4.00 -11.93
C TYR A 121 12.36 -4.17 -11.01
N ARG A 122 13.57 -4.02 -11.53
CA ARG A 122 14.81 -4.07 -10.76
C ARG A 122 15.50 -2.72 -10.76
N LEU A 123 16.08 -2.34 -9.63
CA LEU A 123 16.68 -1.04 -9.43
C LEU A 123 18.20 -1.15 -9.40
N GLY A 124 18.89 -0.41 -10.28
CA GLY A 124 20.34 -0.26 -10.22
C GLY A 124 20.79 0.72 -9.12
N GLU A 125 22.04 0.60 -8.65
CA GLU A 125 22.59 1.53 -7.66
C GLU A 125 22.72 2.97 -8.18
N ARG A 126 22.94 3.14 -9.50
CA ARG A 126 23.04 4.42 -10.22
C ARG A 126 21.80 4.71 -11.05
N GLU A 127 20.64 4.45 -10.48
CA GLU A 127 19.33 4.64 -11.09
C GLU A 127 18.39 5.35 -10.13
N ALA A 128 17.47 6.14 -10.71
CA ALA A 128 16.35 6.72 -10.00
C ALA A 128 15.04 6.46 -10.76
N LEU A 129 13.94 6.29 -10.01
CA LEU A 129 12.59 6.52 -10.53
C LEU A 129 12.18 7.93 -10.15
N VAL A 130 11.70 8.69 -11.13
CA VAL A 130 11.22 10.07 -10.95
C VAL A 130 9.75 10.13 -11.32
N ILE A 131 8.92 10.44 -10.33
CA ILE A 131 7.46 10.46 -10.45
C ILE A 131 7.03 11.91 -10.51
N LEU A 132 6.20 12.24 -11.49
CA LEU A 132 5.57 13.55 -11.62
C LEU A 132 4.07 13.35 -11.49
N ALA A 133 3.49 13.92 -10.45
CA ALA A 133 2.14 13.62 -10.04
C ALA A 133 1.29 14.88 -9.94
N GLN A 134 0.16 14.91 -10.62
CA GLN A 134 -0.95 15.77 -10.24
C GLN A 134 -1.67 15.10 -9.06
N MET A 135 -1.50 15.64 -7.85
CA MET A 135 -2.03 15.02 -6.64
C MET A 135 -3.56 14.95 -6.65
N PRO A 136 -4.16 13.93 -6.00
CA PRO A 136 -5.61 13.76 -5.97
C PRO A 136 -6.32 14.88 -5.20
N PRO A 137 -7.66 14.97 -5.31
CA PRO A 137 -8.46 15.87 -4.47
C PRO A 137 -8.37 15.47 -2.98
N PRO A 138 -8.74 16.39 -2.06
CA PRO A 138 -8.64 16.17 -0.62
C PRO A 138 -9.27 14.85 -0.14
N ALA A 139 -8.54 14.15 0.73
CA ALA A 139 -8.94 12.88 1.32
C ALA A 139 -8.34 12.73 2.72
N ARG A 140 -8.68 11.64 3.42
CA ARG A 140 -8.08 11.36 4.73
C ARG A 140 -6.68 10.75 4.64
N TYR A 141 -6.35 10.10 3.52
CA TYR A 141 -5.05 9.47 3.36
C TYR A 141 -4.56 9.41 1.91
N PHE A 142 -3.29 9.76 1.74
CA PHE A 142 -2.46 9.45 0.57
C PHE A 142 -1.13 8.93 1.08
N GLY A 143 -0.62 7.85 0.50
CA GLY A 143 0.71 7.32 0.76
C GLY A 143 1.31 6.71 -0.48
N MET A 144 2.61 6.92 -0.70
CA MET A 144 3.40 6.32 -1.77
C MET A 144 4.62 5.63 -1.19
N GLY A 145 4.86 4.39 -1.60
CA GLY A 145 6.04 3.64 -1.17
C GLY A 145 6.43 2.56 -2.16
N THR A 146 7.61 2.02 -1.92
CA THR A 146 8.20 0.94 -2.71
C THR A 146 8.52 -0.25 -1.82
N ASN A 147 8.16 -1.44 -2.30
CA ASN A 147 8.40 -2.69 -1.60
C ASN A 147 9.32 -3.60 -2.43
N VAL A 148 10.15 -4.37 -1.76
CA VAL A 148 10.75 -5.57 -2.36
C VAL A 148 9.61 -6.55 -2.63
N PHE A 149 9.38 -6.88 -3.89
CA PHE A 149 8.32 -7.76 -4.36
C PHE A 149 8.71 -9.23 -4.25
N THR A 150 9.87 -9.61 -4.80
CA THR A 150 10.42 -10.96 -4.65
C THR A 150 11.94 -10.91 -4.48
N ARG A 151 12.50 -11.95 -3.86
CA ARG A 151 13.93 -12.08 -3.59
C ARG A 151 14.37 -13.51 -3.85
N GLN A 152 15.55 -13.68 -4.46
CA GLN A 152 16.21 -14.98 -4.56
C GLN A 152 16.66 -15.44 -3.17
N THR A 153 16.00 -16.44 -2.61
CA THR A 153 16.30 -16.93 -1.26
C THR A 153 15.59 -18.25 -0.99
N GLU A 154 15.94 -18.88 0.14
CA GLU A 154 15.39 -20.15 0.55
C GLU A 154 14.50 -19.99 1.78
N LEU A 155 13.51 -20.88 1.89
CA LEU A 155 12.62 -20.93 3.03
C LEU A 155 13.38 -21.24 4.33
N ASN A 156 13.37 -20.31 5.27
CA ASN A 156 13.91 -20.52 6.61
C ASN A 156 12.86 -21.10 7.57
N LYS A 157 12.78 -22.43 7.65
CA LYS A 157 11.86 -23.11 8.60
C LYS A 157 12.23 -22.95 10.08
N SER A 158 13.45 -22.49 10.36
CA SER A 158 13.91 -22.24 11.73
C SER A 158 13.49 -20.86 12.24
N ASP A 159 12.86 -20.03 11.42
CA ASP A 159 12.29 -18.76 11.83
C ASP A 159 11.24 -18.98 12.95
N PRO A 160 11.32 -18.27 14.08
CA PRO A 160 10.33 -18.38 15.16
C PRO A 160 8.89 -18.15 14.69
N VAL A 161 8.67 -17.30 13.69
CA VAL A 161 7.35 -17.05 13.11
C VAL A 161 6.89 -18.21 12.24
N TYR A 162 7.79 -18.90 11.55
CA TYR A 162 7.44 -20.14 10.84
C TYR A 162 6.90 -21.18 11.83
N ALA A 163 7.66 -21.46 12.90
CA ALA A 163 7.24 -22.40 13.94
C ALA A 163 5.93 -21.98 14.64
N LYS A 164 5.74 -20.67 14.86
CA LYS A 164 4.52 -20.10 15.45
C LYS A 164 3.29 -20.31 14.56
N LEU A 165 3.46 -20.31 13.24
CA LEU A 165 2.36 -20.46 12.28
C LEU A 165 2.15 -21.91 11.79
N ASP A 166 3.07 -22.82 12.09
CA ASP A 166 3.00 -24.25 11.74
C ASP A 166 2.02 -25.01 12.67
N THR A 167 0.76 -24.57 12.65
CA THR A 167 -0.35 -25.18 13.39
C THR A 167 -1.58 -25.29 12.49
N PRO A 168 -2.50 -26.25 12.73
CA PRO A 168 -3.68 -26.42 11.88
C PRO A 168 -4.54 -25.17 11.71
N SER A 169 -4.61 -24.29 12.72
CA SER A 169 -5.44 -23.07 12.68
C SER A 169 -4.78 -21.90 11.96
N THR A 170 -3.47 -21.95 11.69
CA THR A 170 -2.70 -20.86 11.08
C THR A 170 -1.97 -21.26 9.81
N LEU A 171 -2.13 -22.51 9.35
CA LEU A 171 -1.40 -23.07 8.22
C LEU A 171 -1.58 -22.27 6.92
N ASP A 172 -2.79 -21.79 6.63
CA ASP A 172 -3.02 -20.92 5.46
C ASP A 172 -2.21 -19.62 5.56
N LEU A 173 -2.10 -19.04 6.75
CA LEU A 173 -1.29 -17.84 6.97
C LEU A 173 0.20 -18.14 6.83
N LEU A 174 0.65 -19.32 7.26
CA LEU A 174 2.02 -19.79 7.00
C LEU A 174 2.31 -19.83 5.50
N TYR A 175 1.41 -20.40 4.68
CA TYR A 175 1.60 -20.47 3.23
C TYR A 175 1.58 -19.10 2.54
N ILE A 176 0.86 -18.14 3.11
CA ILE A 176 0.83 -16.75 2.62
C ILE A 176 2.14 -16.02 2.97
N ILE A 177 2.58 -16.11 4.24
CA ILE A 177 3.75 -15.39 4.76
C ILE A 177 5.05 -16.01 4.25
N PHE A 178 5.13 -17.34 4.13
CA PHE A 178 6.33 -18.05 3.67
C PHE A 178 6.16 -18.62 2.26
N GLY A 179 5.25 -18.04 1.48
CA GLY A 179 4.93 -18.48 0.12
C GLY A 179 6.10 -18.32 -0.86
N ALA A 180 6.37 -19.36 -1.64
CA ALA A 180 7.29 -19.29 -2.76
C ALA A 180 6.75 -18.37 -3.87
N SER A 181 7.66 -17.75 -4.61
CA SER A 181 7.34 -17.12 -5.89
C SER A 181 6.99 -18.20 -6.93
N PRO A 182 6.29 -17.86 -8.03
CA PRO A 182 6.21 -18.73 -9.21
C PRO A 182 7.57 -19.19 -9.73
N ASP A 183 8.64 -18.40 -9.53
CA ASP A 183 10.02 -18.86 -9.62
C ASP A 183 10.41 -19.58 -8.32
N PRO A 184 10.67 -20.91 -8.35
CA PRO A 184 10.96 -21.69 -7.14
C PRO A 184 12.29 -21.32 -6.47
N THR A 185 13.15 -20.53 -7.12
CA THR A 185 14.40 -20.01 -6.53
C THR A 185 14.18 -18.72 -5.73
N ARG A 186 12.95 -18.20 -5.73
CA ARG A 186 12.59 -16.91 -5.12
C ARG A 186 11.43 -17.06 -4.15
N MET A 187 11.36 -16.15 -3.18
CA MET A 187 10.23 -16.01 -2.27
C MET A 187 9.48 -14.71 -2.54
N MET A 188 8.17 -14.74 -2.29
CA MET A 188 7.36 -13.51 -2.25
C MET A 188 7.72 -12.71 -0.99
N MET A 189 7.91 -11.41 -1.13
CA MET A 189 8.38 -10.55 -0.04
C MET A 189 7.40 -9.42 0.29
N ILE A 190 6.88 -8.69 -0.70
CA ILE A 190 6.09 -7.46 -0.54
C ILE A 190 6.42 -6.69 0.75
N ALA A 191 7.70 -6.36 0.93
CA ALA A 191 8.24 -5.83 2.17
C ALA A 191 8.76 -4.41 1.94
N SER A 192 8.30 -3.46 2.75
CA SER A 192 8.80 -2.09 2.70
C SER A 192 10.27 -2.06 3.16
N PHE A 193 11.07 -1.16 2.60
CA PHE A 193 12.47 -0.97 3.04
C PHE A 193 12.68 0.34 3.79
N GLY A 194 11.64 1.17 3.87
CA GLY A 194 11.66 2.48 4.49
C GLY A 194 10.24 3.01 4.64
N ASP A 195 10.15 4.18 5.24
CA ASP A 195 8.87 4.83 5.45
C ASP A 195 8.19 5.28 4.16
N THR A 196 6.87 5.21 4.14
CA THR A 196 6.02 5.71 3.04
C THR A 196 6.03 7.24 3.02
N ILE A 197 6.07 7.84 1.82
CA ILE A 197 5.82 9.28 1.65
C ILE A 197 4.32 9.53 1.65
N ASN A 198 3.79 10.09 2.74
CA ASN A 198 2.35 10.30 2.94
C ASN A 198 1.93 11.77 2.98
N ASN A 199 0.62 12.01 2.97
CA ASN A 199 0.05 13.35 2.93
C ASN A 199 0.51 14.26 4.07
N VAL A 200 0.78 13.74 5.27
CA VAL A 200 1.27 14.58 6.38
C VAL A 200 2.70 15.04 6.14
N MET A 201 3.57 14.15 5.64
CA MET A 201 4.93 14.53 5.27
C MET A 201 4.97 15.54 4.12
N ILE A 202 4.10 15.35 3.12
CA ILE A 202 3.96 16.28 1.99
C ILE A 202 3.53 17.66 2.49
N ASP A 203 2.54 17.71 3.38
CA ASP A 203 2.03 18.97 3.94
C ASP A 203 3.10 19.68 4.76
N ASN A 204 3.81 18.95 5.63
CA ASN A 204 4.88 19.48 6.47
C ASN A 204 6.02 20.13 5.66
N GLN A 205 6.36 19.55 4.51
CA GLN A 205 7.44 20.08 3.66
C GLN A 205 6.98 21.21 2.73
N SER A 206 5.78 21.10 2.16
CA SER A 206 5.34 21.94 1.02
C SER A 206 4.13 22.83 1.29
N ALA A 207 3.59 22.83 2.51
CA ALA A 207 2.41 23.62 2.92
C ALA A 207 1.19 23.40 2.00
N GLY A 208 0.93 22.14 1.66
CA GLY A 208 -0.19 21.69 0.86
C GLY A 208 0.08 20.31 0.26
N VAL A 209 -0.98 19.59 -0.09
CA VAL A 209 -0.89 18.22 -0.65
C VAL A 209 -1.75 18.09 -1.89
N TRP A 210 -3.02 18.44 -1.76
CA TRP A 210 -4.09 18.00 -2.65
C TRP A 210 -4.22 18.89 -3.88
N GLY A 211 -4.54 18.28 -5.02
CA GLY A 211 -4.86 19.02 -6.25
C GLY A 211 -3.70 19.81 -6.87
N GLU A 212 -2.47 19.65 -6.35
CA GLU A 212 -1.28 20.37 -6.81
C GLU A 212 -0.21 19.40 -7.35
N PRO A 213 0.69 19.84 -8.24
CA PRO A 213 1.80 19.01 -8.69
C PRO A 213 2.80 18.69 -7.56
N ARG A 214 3.19 17.42 -7.43
CA ARG A 214 4.27 16.96 -6.55
C ARG A 214 5.20 16.01 -7.31
N TYR A 215 6.45 15.96 -6.87
CA TYR A 215 7.50 15.23 -7.56
C TYR A 215 8.19 14.30 -6.57
N PHE A 216 8.43 13.06 -6.97
CA PHE A 216 9.05 12.07 -6.10
C PHE A 216 10.28 11.44 -6.77
N VAL A 217 11.32 11.18 -6.00
CA VAL A 217 12.56 10.56 -6.46
C VAL A 217 12.84 9.33 -5.60
N ILE A 218 12.89 8.16 -6.23
CA ILE A 218 13.22 6.88 -5.57
C ILE A 218 14.61 6.47 -6.06
N THR A 219 15.60 6.37 -5.19
CA THR A 219 16.99 6.06 -5.59
C THR A 219 17.81 5.53 -4.42
N ALA A 220 18.80 4.71 -4.74
CA ALA A 220 19.77 4.19 -3.78
C ALA A 220 20.99 5.09 -3.57
N ASP A 221 21.20 6.09 -4.43
CA ASP A 221 22.36 7.00 -4.41
C ASP A 221 21.92 8.45 -4.13
N GLU A 222 22.44 9.04 -3.05
CA GLU A 222 22.24 10.44 -2.67
C GLU A 222 22.67 11.41 -3.77
N GLN A 223 23.70 11.05 -4.54
CA GLN A 223 24.14 11.89 -5.65
C GLN A 223 23.14 11.83 -6.81
N MET A 224 22.54 10.66 -7.08
CA MET A 224 21.43 10.55 -8.04
C MET A 224 20.23 11.37 -7.56
N ALA A 225 19.88 11.32 -6.26
CA ALA A 225 18.79 12.14 -5.72
C ALA A 225 19.01 13.64 -5.96
N THR A 226 20.25 14.08 -5.73
CA THR A 226 20.67 15.47 -5.97
C THR A 226 20.56 15.82 -7.46
N ALA A 227 21.11 14.99 -8.35
CA ALA A 227 21.06 15.21 -9.79
C ALA A 227 19.62 15.25 -10.34
N MET A 228 18.73 14.37 -9.88
CA MET A 228 17.32 14.36 -10.29
C MET A 228 16.58 15.61 -9.79
N THR A 229 16.86 16.04 -8.55
CA THR A 229 16.30 17.28 -7.99
C THR A 229 16.76 18.50 -8.78
N GLU A 230 18.06 18.60 -9.10
CA GLU A 230 18.61 19.68 -9.90
C GLU A 230 18.03 19.70 -11.33
N ALA A 231 17.82 18.53 -11.94
CA ALA A 231 17.18 18.43 -13.25
C ALA A 231 15.71 18.88 -13.21
N LEU A 232 14.97 18.56 -12.14
CA LEU A 232 13.62 19.08 -11.91
C LEU A 232 13.63 20.60 -11.73
N GLN A 233 14.61 21.15 -11.00
CA GLN A 233 14.77 22.61 -10.86
C GLN A 233 15.06 23.30 -12.20
N LYS A 234 15.92 22.71 -13.04
CA LYS A 234 16.14 23.18 -14.42
C LYS A 234 14.85 23.16 -15.25
N ALA A 235 13.91 22.26 -14.94
CA ALA A 235 12.57 22.18 -15.53
C ALA A 235 11.53 23.10 -14.86
N GLY A 236 11.95 24.00 -13.96
CA GLY A 236 11.10 24.99 -13.31
C GLY A 236 10.40 24.52 -12.02
N VAL A 237 10.80 23.38 -11.45
CA VAL A 237 10.24 22.85 -10.20
C VAL A 237 10.92 23.47 -8.99
N ASP A 238 10.14 23.93 -8.00
CA ASP A 238 10.69 24.29 -6.69
C ASP A 238 11.11 23.02 -5.93
N LYS A 239 12.34 23.00 -5.41
CA LYS A 239 12.89 21.85 -4.68
C LYS A 239 12.05 21.44 -3.46
N SER A 240 11.30 22.36 -2.85
CA SER A 240 10.39 22.06 -1.73
C SER A 240 9.24 21.15 -2.13
N LEU A 241 8.95 21.02 -3.42
CA LEU A 241 7.94 20.12 -3.98
C LEU A 241 8.49 18.74 -4.38
N VAL A 242 9.79 18.51 -4.16
CA VAL A 242 10.49 17.25 -4.49
C VAL A 242 10.69 16.43 -3.22
N PHE A 243 10.25 15.17 -3.24
CA PHE A 243 10.29 14.26 -2.11
C PHE A 243 11.12 13.03 -2.47
N THR A 244 12.09 12.67 -1.63
CA THR A 244 12.98 11.53 -1.91
C THR A 244 12.60 10.33 -1.05
N GLU A 245 12.36 9.19 -1.68
CA GLU A 245 12.29 7.87 -1.03
C GLU A 245 13.68 7.22 -1.16
N PRO A 246 14.50 7.21 -0.09
CA PRO A 246 15.83 6.63 -0.13
C PRO A 246 15.77 5.09 -0.12
N ALA A 247 16.21 4.44 -1.20
CA ALA A 247 16.41 3.00 -1.27
C ALA A 247 17.72 2.60 -0.57
N GLY A 248 17.75 2.82 0.75
CA GLY A 248 18.90 2.61 1.61
C GLY A 248 19.28 1.14 1.74
N PHE A 249 20.53 0.80 1.43
CA PHE A 249 20.99 -0.59 1.40
C PHE A 249 22.28 -0.83 2.18
N ILE A 250 23.00 0.24 2.54
CA ILE A 250 24.23 0.13 3.35
C ILE A 250 23.89 0.09 4.83
N ASN A 251 24.37 -0.94 5.52
CA ASN A 251 24.17 -1.07 6.95
C ASN A 251 24.89 0.07 7.70
N PRO A 252 24.18 0.85 8.54
CA PRO A 252 24.74 2.03 9.19
C PRO A 252 25.83 1.69 10.21
N ASP A 253 25.77 0.51 10.82
CA ASP A 253 26.66 0.09 11.90
C ASP A 253 27.92 -0.61 11.37
N ASN A 254 27.78 -1.35 10.26
CA ASN A 254 28.88 -2.10 9.67
C ASN A 254 28.62 -2.43 8.20
N ALA A 255 29.37 -1.79 7.29
CA ALA A 255 29.26 -2.04 5.85
C ALA A 255 29.60 -3.48 5.41
N ALA A 256 30.22 -4.29 6.27
CA ALA A 256 30.47 -5.71 6.01
C ALA A 256 29.28 -6.62 6.39
N LYS A 257 28.24 -6.09 7.05
CA LYS A 257 26.97 -6.82 7.24
C LYS A 257 26.22 -6.92 5.90
N PRO A 258 25.36 -7.93 5.72
CA PRO A 258 24.52 -8.05 4.53
C PRO A 258 23.76 -6.75 4.25
N GLN A 259 23.69 -6.40 2.96
CA GLN A 259 22.89 -5.28 2.48
C GLN A 259 21.40 -5.59 2.67
N LEU A 260 20.60 -4.57 3.00
CA LEU A 260 19.14 -4.73 3.12
C LEU A 260 18.51 -5.03 1.77
N LEU A 261 18.93 -4.32 0.72
CA LEU A 261 18.43 -4.44 -0.65
C LEU A 261 19.51 -5.03 -1.55
N ARG A 262 19.11 -5.91 -2.46
CA ARG A 262 19.96 -6.49 -3.49
C ARG A 262 19.71 -5.76 -4.80
N LEU A 263 20.43 -4.66 -5.00
CA LEU A 263 20.31 -3.81 -6.17
C LEU A 263 21.05 -4.40 -7.36
N GLY A 264 20.65 -3.99 -8.57
CA GLY A 264 21.25 -4.44 -9.83
C GLY A 264 20.21 -4.96 -10.83
N TYR A 265 20.71 -5.43 -11.97
CA TYR A 265 19.88 -5.84 -13.10
C TYR A 265 19.90 -7.36 -13.36
N GLY A 266 20.85 -8.08 -12.73
CA GLY A 266 21.05 -9.53 -12.89
C GLY A 266 20.11 -10.38 -12.04
N PRO A 267 19.86 -11.66 -12.39
CA PRO A 267 18.82 -12.55 -11.81
C PRO A 267 18.76 -12.59 -10.27
N GLU A 268 19.88 -12.36 -9.60
CA GLU A 268 20.06 -12.32 -8.15
C GLU A 268 19.49 -11.08 -7.43
N ALA A 269 19.25 -9.99 -8.17
CA ALA A 269 18.70 -8.76 -7.63
C ALA A 269 17.25 -8.95 -7.14
N ASP A 270 16.85 -8.09 -6.21
CA ASP A 270 15.47 -7.97 -5.74
C ASP A 270 14.59 -7.40 -6.86
N ASP A 271 13.37 -7.91 -7.00
CA ASP A 271 12.34 -7.23 -7.76
C ASP A 271 11.62 -6.25 -6.83
N PHE A 272 11.27 -5.07 -7.33
CA PHE A 272 10.58 -4.01 -6.60
C PHE A 272 9.23 -3.73 -7.23
N ILE A 273 8.29 -3.24 -6.42
CA ILE A 273 7.03 -2.65 -6.87
C ILE A 273 6.83 -1.31 -6.17
N THR A 274 6.34 -0.31 -6.90
CA THR A 274 5.97 1.00 -6.34
C THR A 274 4.48 1.22 -6.50
N TYR A 275 3.84 1.69 -5.43
CA TYR A 275 2.41 1.94 -5.45
C TYR A 275 2.00 3.14 -4.61
N ILE A 276 0.82 3.65 -4.95
CA ILE A 276 0.13 4.70 -4.22
C ILE A 276 -1.14 4.12 -3.62
N ARG A 277 -1.42 4.48 -2.38
CA ARG A 277 -2.73 4.31 -1.75
C ARG A 277 -3.39 5.67 -1.57
N TYR A 278 -4.63 5.78 -2.04
CA TYR A 278 -5.47 6.97 -1.92
C TYR A 278 -6.85 6.56 -1.39
N SER A 279 -7.16 6.97 -0.16
CA SER A 279 -8.30 6.45 0.61
C SER A 279 -9.12 7.57 1.23
N MET A 280 -10.45 7.34 1.30
CA MET A 280 -11.43 8.24 1.90
C MET A 280 -11.42 9.66 1.28
N PRO A 281 -11.71 9.80 -0.03
CA PRO A 281 -11.87 11.11 -0.65
C PRO A 281 -13.01 11.88 0.00
N ASN A 282 -12.81 13.19 0.23
CA ASN A 282 -13.85 14.05 0.78
C ASN A 282 -15.01 14.23 -0.23
N ASP A 283 -14.68 14.21 -1.52
CA ASP A 283 -15.63 14.16 -2.64
C ASP A 283 -15.34 12.89 -3.44
N THR A 284 -16.24 11.91 -3.34
CA THR A 284 -16.09 10.61 -3.98
C THR A 284 -16.10 10.70 -5.50
N VAL A 285 -16.87 11.64 -6.09
CA VAL A 285 -16.95 11.81 -7.54
C VAL A 285 -15.63 12.36 -8.09
N LEU A 286 -15.05 13.37 -7.43
CA LEU A 286 -13.74 13.87 -7.82
C LEU A 286 -12.63 12.85 -7.58
N GLY A 287 -12.72 12.07 -6.50
CA GLY A 287 -11.79 10.98 -6.21
C GLY A 287 -11.80 9.90 -7.29
N GLU A 288 -12.99 9.44 -7.72
CA GLU A 288 -13.11 8.46 -8.79
C GLU A 288 -12.65 9.02 -10.14
N LYS A 289 -12.96 10.28 -10.45
CA LYS A 289 -12.45 10.93 -11.66
C LYS A 289 -10.90 10.92 -11.68
N TRP A 290 -10.26 11.21 -10.55
CA TRP A 290 -8.79 11.14 -10.47
C TRP A 290 -8.27 9.71 -10.67
N ARG A 291 -8.97 8.69 -10.14
CA ARG A 291 -8.63 7.27 -10.34
C ARG A 291 -8.80 6.80 -11.78
N GLU A 292 -9.74 7.38 -12.53
CA GLU A 292 -9.93 7.09 -13.96
C GLU A 292 -8.85 7.75 -14.82
N GLU A 293 -8.46 8.98 -14.49
CA GLU A 293 -7.49 9.76 -15.27
C GLU A 293 -6.03 9.40 -14.92
N LEU A 294 -5.76 9.09 -13.65
CA LEU A 294 -4.45 8.89 -13.03
C LEU A 294 -3.40 9.85 -13.62
N PRO A 295 -3.53 11.18 -13.41
CA PRO A 295 -2.66 12.19 -14.02
C PRO A 295 -1.24 12.16 -13.40
N LEU A 296 -0.55 11.05 -13.62
CA LEU A 296 0.72 10.64 -13.05
C LEU A 296 1.60 10.09 -14.18
N THR A 297 2.90 10.35 -14.11
CA THR A 297 3.87 9.63 -14.92
C THR A 297 5.05 9.23 -14.06
N ILE A 298 5.80 8.22 -14.50
CA ILE A 298 7.04 7.80 -13.87
C ILE A 298 8.12 7.71 -14.94
N LEU A 299 9.33 8.12 -14.61
CA LEU A 299 10.50 8.07 -15.47
C LEU A 299 11.57 7.24 -14.77
N ARG A 300 12.11 6.23 -15.43
CA ARG A 300 13.35 5.59 -15.01
C ARG A 300 14.51 6.37 -15.60
N VAL A 301 15.47 6.72 -14.77
CA VAL A 301 16.67 7.48 -15.16
C VAL A 301 17.89 6.78 -14.61
N ARG A 302 18.82 6.36 -15.47
CA ARG A 302 20.06 5.69 -15.02
C ARG A 302 21.30 6.29 -15.66
N ALA A 303 22.41 6.20 -14.94
CA ALA A 303 23.72 6.50 -15.53
C ALA A 303 24.01 5.54 -16.71
N PRO A 304 24.74 5.96 -17.76
CA PRO A 304 25.08 5.11 -18.89
C PRO A 304 25.75 3.80 -18.47
N ASN A 305 25.17 2.67 -18.90
CA ASN A 305 25.61 1.32 -18.50
C ASN A 305 25.50 1.01 -17.00
N GLY A 306 24.72 1.79 -16.23
CA GLY A 306 24.58 1.61 -14.79
C GLY A 306 25.82 2.03 -14.00
N GLY A 307 26.18 1.24 -12.99
CA GLY A 307 27.33 1.48 -12.11
C GLY A 307 26.99 1.40 -10.63
N GLN A 308 28.00 1.49 -9.78
CA GLN A 308 27.88 1.52 -8.32
C GLN A 308 27.48 2.90 -7.82
N ALA A 309 26.70 2.95 -6.74
CA ALA A 309 26.30 4.20 -6.10
C ALA A 309 27.55 5.00 -5.69
N GLN A 310 27.57 6.30 -6.00
CA GLN A 310 28.67 7.16 -5.60
C GLN A 310 28.56 7.58 -4.14
N LYS A 311 27.33 7.83 -3.67
CA LYS A 311 27.03 8.11 -2.28
C LYS A 311 25.79 7.31 -1.86
N PRO A 312 25.97 6.01 -1.55
CA PRO A 312 24.84 5.14 -1.27
C PRO A 312 24.10 5.56 0.01
N TYR A 313 22.77 5.52 -0.03
CA TYR A 313 21.94 5.68 1.16
C TYR A 313 22.19 4.53 2.14
N LYS A 314 22.32 4.91 3.41
CA LYS A 314 22.25 3.95 4.51
C LYS A 314 20.82 3.44 4.68
N ILE A 315 20.66 2.24 5.24
CA ILE A 315 19.35 1.74 5.69
C ILE A 315 18.71 2.80 6.59
N GLN A 316 17.50 3.22 6.23
CA GLN A 316 16.78 4.22 7.02
C GLN A 316 16.25 3.60 8.30
N GLN A 317 16.27 4.36 9.39
CA GLN A 317 15.51 3.98 10.56
C GLN A 317 14.05 4.35 10.31
N TYR A 318 13.12 3.42 10.59
CA TYR A 318 11.71 3.77 10.60
C TYR A 318 11.42 4.82 11.67
N GLU A 319 10.59 5.79 11.33
CA GLU A 319 10.02 6.70 12.32
C GLU A 319 9.16 5.93 13.33
N ALA A 320 9.19 6.37 14.58
CA ALA A 320 8.42 5.75 15.64
C ALA A 320 6.92 5.95 15.41
N LYS A 321 6.14 4.87 15.54
CA LYS A 321 4.68 4.96 15.68
C LYS A 321 4.32 5.69 16.98
N SER A 322 3.20 6.40 16.98
CA SER A 322 2.76 7.23 18.12
C SER A 322 1.31 6.94 18.51
N TRP A 323 0.81 7.49 19.60
CA TRP A 323 -0.58 7.33 20.01
C TRP A 323 -1.07 8.59 20.73
N ASN A 324 -2.36 8.89 20.61
CA ASN A 324 -2.99 10.00 21.32
C ASN A 324 -3.75 9.52 22.56
N PHE A 325 -4.13 8.24 22.60
CA PHE A 325 -4.84 7.63 23.73
C PHE A 325 -4.41 6.18 23.91
N ASP A 326 -4.02 5.79 25.12
CA ASP A 326 -3.68 4.39 25.42
C ASP A 326 -4.98 3.59 25.63
N GLU A 327 -5.32 2.75 24.65
CA GLU A 327 -6.60 2.02 24.65
C GLU A 327 -6.67 0.89 25.67
N SER A 328 -5.56 0.53 26.35
CA SER A 328 -5.60 -0.42 27.46
C SER A 328 -6.58 0.00 28.57
N ALA A 329 -6.80 1.30 28.73
CA ALA A 329 -7.80 1.86 29.64
C ALA A 329 -9.26 1.46 29.29
N LEU A 330 -9.52 1.02 28.05
CA LEU A 330 -10.83 0.61 27.55
C LEU A 330 -11.05 -0.92 27.57
N GLN A 331 -10.08 -1.71 28.03
CA GLN A 331 -10.15 -3.18 27.94
C GLN A 331 -11.35 -3.76 28.72
N GLY A 332 -11.65 -3.22 29.90
CA GLY A 332 -12.79 -3.65 30.71
C GLY A 332 -14.14 -3.37 30.03
N ASP A 333 -14.27 -2.19 29.42
CA ASP A 333 -15.46 -1.79 28.66
C ASP A 333 -15.62 -2.62 27.38
N LEU A 334 -14.53 -2.90 26.66
CA LEU A 334 -14.55 -3.77 25.49
C LEU A 334 -15.05 -5.18 25.84
N ASN A 335 -14.54 -5.76 26.93
CA ASN A 335 -14.98 -7.07 27.42
C ASN A 335 -16.47 -7.07 27.81
N SER A 336 -16.93 -6.00 28.47
CA SER A 336 -18.32 -5.83 28.86
C SER A 336 -19.24 -5.68 27.64
N LEU A 337 -18.79 -4.95 26.62
CA LEU A 337 -19.48 -4.82 25.35
C LEU A 337 -19.61 -6.16 24.63
N VAL A 338 -18.54 -6.95 24.53
CA VAL A 338 -18.58 -8.32 23.96
C VAL A 338 -19.60 -9.19 24.68
N ALA A 339 -19.61 -9.17 26.02
CA ALA A 339 -20.59 -9.92 26.81
C ALA A 339 -22.04 -9.46 26.54
N ALA A 340 -22.27 -8.15 26.47
CA ALA A 340 -23.58 -7.58 26.18
C ALA A 340 -24.10 -7.95 24.79
N VAL A 341 -23.22 -7.93 23.77
CA VAL A 341 -23.55 -8.39 22.42
C VAL A 341 -23.95 -9.86 22.44
N LYS A 342 -23.23 -10.73 23.13
CA LYS A 342 -23.59 -12.16 23.26
C LYS A 342 -24.92 -12.38 23.97
N SER A 343 -25.19 -11.60 25.02
CA SER A 343 -26.45 -11.67 25.75
C SER A 343 -27.65 -11.20 24.93
N TYR A 344 -27.47 -10.15 24.11
CA TYR A 344 -28.49 -9.71 23.15
C TYR A 344 -28.88 -10.80 22.14
N TRP A 345 -27.91 -11.61 21.72
CA TRP A 345 -28.15 -12.80 20.89
C TRP A 345 -28.65 -14.02 21.67
N ARG A 346 -28.73 -13.91 23.01
CA ARG A 346 -29.02 -15.00 23.96
C ARG A 346 -28.05 -16.17 23.80
N GLN A 347 -26.85 -15.92 23.28
CA GLN A 347 -25.78 -16.90 23.02
C GLN A 347 -24.58 -16.59 23.92
N ASP A 348 -24.85 -16.27 25.19
CA ASP A 348 -23.87 -16.06 26.27
C ASP A 348 -23.61 -17.32 27.11
N GLY A 349 -24.36 -18.40 26.85
CA GLY A 349 -24.30 -19.66 27.60
C GLY A 349 -25.10 -19.66 28.91
N ALA A 350 -25.78 -18.57 29.27
CA ALA A 350 -26.59 -18.51 30.48
C ALA A 350 -28.00 -19.09 30.30
N GLY A 351 -28.45 -19.22 29.04
CA GLY A 351 -29.76 -19.74 28.67
C GLY A 351 -29.72 -21.12 28.00
N GLN A 352 -30.75 -21.42 27.21
CA GLN A 352 -30.85 -22.69 26.47
C GLN A 352 -30.02 -22.73 25.18
N ARG A 353 -29.45 -21.59 24.74
CA ARG A 353 -28.64 -21.53 23.52
C ARG A 353 -27.16 -21.69 23.85
N PRO A 354 -26.39 -22.34 22.97
CA PRO A 354 -24.94 -22.43 23.12
C PRO A 354 -24.29 -21.04 23.22
N ASN A 355 -23.18 -20.99 23.95
CA ASN A 355 -22.33 -19.81 24.02
C ASN A 355 -21.65 -19.58 22.67
N ALA A 356 -21.83 -18.41 22.07
CA ALA A 356 -21.17 -18.03 20.83
C ALA A 356 -19.65 -17.87 21.06
N PRO A 357 -18.79 -18.53 20.25
CA PRO A 357 -17.35 -18.36 20.37
C PRO A 357 -16.97 -16.93 20.03
N ALA A 358 -16.14 -16.33 20.89
CA ALA A 358 -15.54 -15.03 20.68
C ALA A 358 -14.02 -15.18 20.67
N ALA A 359 -13.36 -14.59 19.68
CA ALA A 359 -11.92 -14.64 19.53
C ALA A 359 -11.37 -13.24 19.24
N GLN A 360 -10.32 -12.87 19.97
CA GLN A 360 -9.65 -11.59 19.81
C GLN A 360 -8.79 -11.59 18.55
N PHE A 361 -8.75 -10.47 17.85
CA PHE A 361 -7.87 -10.23 16.72
C PHE A 361 -6.41 -10.21 17.19
N LYS A 362 -5.49 -10.43 16.26
CA LYS A 362 -4.05 -10.37 16.48
C LYS A 362 -3.46 -9.20 15.73
N SER A 363 -2.64 -8.37 16.39
CA SER A 363 -1.81 -7.37 15.70
C SER A 363 -0.81 -8.11 14.82
N LEU A 364 -0.80 -7.84 13.51
CA LEU A 364 0.18 -8.45 12.61
C LEU A 364 1.58 -7.88 12.81
N THR A 365 1.69 -6.62 13.26
CA THR A 365 2.97 -6.00 13.65
C THR A 365 3.49 -6.53 14.99
N GLY A 366 2.65 -6.89 15.95
CA GLY A 366 3.10 -7.52 17.21
C GLY A 366 3.33 -9.03 17.04
N TRP A 367 2.32 -9.76 16.57
CA TRP A 367 2.25 -11.22 16.66
C TRP A 367 3.22 -11.97 15.73
N VAL A 368 3.33 -11.48 14.49
CA VAL A 368 4.20 -12.05 13.44
C VAL A 368 5.19 -11.02 12.88
N ASP A 369 5.28 -9.86 13.54
CA ASP A 369 6.24 -8.80 13.26
C ASP A 369 6.26 -8.32 11.80
N LEU A 370 5.11 -8.15 11.15
CA LEU A 370 5.04 -7.62 9.78
C LEU A 370 5.56 -6.18 9.71
N VAL A 371 6.89 -6.06 9.62
CA VAL A 371 7.72 -4.87 9.53
C VAL A 371 8.72 -5.15 8.42
N GLY A 372 8.67 -4.36 7.36
CA GLY A 372 9.29 -4.66 6.07
C GLY A 372 10.78 -4.95 6.17
N GLN A 373 11.53 -4.11 6.86
CA GLN A 373 12.96 -4.35 7.08
C GLN A 373 13.26 -5.66 7.82
N HIS A 374 12.44 -6.05 8.81
CA HIS A 374 12.61 -7.33 9.51
C HIS A 374 12.28 -8.51 8.60
N CYS A 375 11.23 -8.42 7.79
CA CYS A 375 10.91 -9.41 6.76
C CYS A 375 12.06 -9.61 5.76
N LEU A 376 12.88 -8.58 5.54
CA LEU A 376 14.06 -8.61 4.69
C LEU A 376 15.34 -9.09 5.39
N GLY A 377 15.29 -9.45 6.67
CA GLY A 377 16.45 -9.94 7.43
C GLY A 377 17.25 -8.87 8.17
N TYR A 378 16.67 -7.71 8.46
CA TYR A 378 17.34 -6.62 9.18
C TYR A 378 16.81 -6.45 10.61
N ASP A 379 17.72 -6.34 11.59
CA ASP A 379 17.43 -6.24 13.03
C ASP A 379 17.21 -4.80 13.50
N GLY A 380 16.66 -3.98 12.61
CA GLY A 380 16.42 -2.57 12.86
C GLY A 380 15.33 -2.31 13.89
N PRO A 381 15.12 -1.04 14.26
CA PRO A 381 13.88 -0.64 14.92
C PRO A 381 12.69 -0.69 13.94
N PRO A 382 11.44 -0.74 14.45
CA PRO A 382 11.09 -0.85 15.87
C PRO A 382 11.44 -2.23 16.44
N PRO A 383 11.73 -2.39 17.74
CA PRO A 383 11.91 -3.72 18.32
C PRO A 383 10.60 -4.52 18.26
N THR A 384 10.71 -5.85 18.21
CA THR A 384 9.55 -6.73 18.32
C THR A 384 8.90 -6.64 19.71
N ASP A 385 7.61 -6.93 19.81
CA ASP A 385 6.95 -7.08 21.11
C ASP A 385 7.68 -8.17 21.95
N PRO A 386 8.25 -7.82 23.13
CA PRO A 386 8.92 -8.79 23.99
C PRO A 386 8.00 -9.94 24.43
N ALA A 387 6.69 -9.72 24.52
CA ALA A 387 5.72 -10.74 24.89
C ALA A 387 5.57 -11.83 23.80
N GLU A 388 5.94 -11.51 22.56
CA GLU A 388 5.77 -12.41 21.41
C GLU A 388 6.97 -13.35 21.19
N ASN A 389 8.05 -13.18 21.97
CA ASN A 389 9.27 -14.00 21.96
C ASN A 389 9.85 -14.21 20.53
N ILE A 390 9.79 -13.17 19.70
CA ILE A 390 10.37 -13.19 18.35
C ILE A 390 11.84 -12.78 18.45
N ALA A 391 12.73 -13.58 17.85
CA ALA A 391 14.15 -13.26 17.75
C ALA A 391 14.45 -12.67 16.36
N LEU A 392 15.29 -11.63 16.32
CA LEU A 392 15.81 -11.01 15.10
C LEU A 392 17.29 -11.41 14.91
N PRO A 393 17.81 -11.58 13.67
CA PRO A 393 17.10 -11.42 12.39
C PRO A 393 16.21 -12.58 12.06
N ARG A 394 15.16 -12.25 11.32
CA ARG A 394 14.19 -13.22 10.82
C ARG A 394 13.81 -12.89 9.38
N GLY A 395 12.90 -13.66 8.82
CA GLY A 395 12.73 -13.73 7.38
C GLY A 395 13.84 -14.57 6.74
N PRO A 396 13.89 -14.60 5.39
CA PRO A 396 13.01 -13.90 4.47
C PRO A 396 11.54 -14.37 4.57
N MET A 397 10.60 -13.42 4.56
CA MET A 397 9.19 -13.73 4.48
C MET A 397 8.39 -12.58 3.83
N ASN A 398 7.18 -12.90 3.41
CA ASN A 398 6.23 -11.95 2.86
C ASN A 398 5.64 -11.05 3.96
N CYS A 399 5.83 -9.75 3.83
CA CYS A 399 5.34 -8.71 4.71
C CYS A 399 3.96 -8.17 4.30
N LEU A 400 3.39 -8.67 3.19
CA LEU A 400 2.02 -8.39 2.75
C LEU A 400 1.71 -6.89 2.53
N GLY A 401 2.68 -6.13 2.06
CA GLY A 401 2.51 -4.70 1.80
C GLY A 401 2.45 -3.89 3.09
N ASP A 402 3.25 -4.29 4.07
CA ASP A 402 3.46 -3.52 5.29
C ASP A 402 3.85 -2.08 4.95
N ASN A 403 3.49 -1.18 5.86
CA ASN A 403 3.94 0.20 5.88
C ASN A 403 3.89 0.70 7.33
N MET A 404 4.54 1.83 7.58
CA MET A 404 4.55 2.45 8.92
C MET A 404 3.37 3.40 9.15
N ASP A 405 2.42 3.50 8.20
CA ASP A 405 1.28 4.42 8.26
C ASP A 405 0.03 3.78 8.86
N ASP A 406 -0.02 2.45 9.02
CA ASP A 406 -1.15 1.73 9.61
C ASP A 406 -0.74 0.77 10.74
N GLU A 407 -1.74 0.32 11.51
CA GLU A 407 -1.62 -0.82 12.41
C GLU A 407 -2.63 -1.91 11.99
N PRO A 408 -2.15 -2.97 11.31
CA PRO A 408 -3.01 -4.03 10.80
C PRO A 408 -3.27 -5.11 11.85
N GLN A 409 -4.55 -5.40 12.09
CA GLN A 409 -5.01 -6.39 13.04
C GLN A 409 -5.91 -7.41 12.35
N ILE A 410 -5.61 -8.70 12.46
CA ILE A 410 -6.30 -9.77 11.73
C ILE A 410 -7.19 -10.60 12.66
N SER A 411 -8.36 -11.02 12.19
CA SER A 411 -9.21 -11.94 12.94
C SER A 411 -8.48 -13.25 13.25
N ALA A 412 -8.64 -13.76 14.47
CA ALA A 412 -7.97 -15.00 14.90
C ALA A 412 -8.43 -16.24 14.14
N GLY A 413 -9.69 -16.26 13.68
CA GLY A 413 -10.24 -17.33 12.86
C GLY A 413 -10.56 -16.88 11.43
N THR A 414 -11.02 -17.86 10.65
CA THR A 414 -11.72 -17.67 9.37
C THR A 414 -13.18 -18.08 9.59
N TYR A 415 -14.10 -17.42 8.89
CA TYR A 415 -15.53 -17.53 9.19
C TYR A 415 -16.33 -18.03 7.99
N PRO A 416 -17.01 -19.19 8.08
CA PRO A 416 -18.03 -19.58 7.12
C PRO A 416 -19.29 -18.75 7.31
N LEU A 417 -20.09 -18.60 6.25
CA LEU A 417 -21.31 -17.77 6.26
C LEU A 417 -22.57 -18.50 5.75
N ASP A 418 -22.45 -19.71 5.20
CA ASP A 418 -23.50 -20.30 4.36
C ASP A 418 -24.63 -21.00 5.12
N ASP A 419 -24.45 -21.33 6.39
CA ASP A 419 -25.45 -22.02 7.23
C ASP A 419 -26.14 -21.07 8.21
N GLY A 420 -26.23 -19.78 7.84
CA GLY A 420 -26.88 -18.75 8.66
C GLY A 420 -25.99 -18.16 9.75
N GLN A 421 -24.68 -18.38 9.70
CA GLN A 421 -23.73 -17.73 10.60
C GLN A 421 -23.77 -16.20 10.42
N VAL A 422 -23.64 -15.48 11.54
CA VAL A 422 -23.51 -14.03 11.58
C VAL A 422 -22.26 -13.68 12.37
N ILE A 423 -21.36 -12.91 11.77
CA ILE A 423 -20.08 -12.56 12.37
C ILE A 423 -20.15 -11.13 12.88
N ALA A 424 -20.15 -10.96 14.20
CA ALA A 424 -20.03 -9.63 14.80
C ALA A 424 -18.55 -9.30 15.00
N VAL A 425 -18.17 -8.06 14.71
CA VAL A 425 -16.88 -7.48 15.06
C VAL A 425 -17.12 -6.37 16.08
N VAL A 426 -16.45 -6.47 17.23
CA VAL A 426 -16.59 -5.57 18.36
C VAL A 426 -15.22 -5.01 18.70
N GLY A 427 -15.03 -3.70 18.57
CA GLY A 427 -13.70 -3.10 18.73
C GLY A 427 -13.76 -1.63 19.11
N THR A 428 -12.58 -1.04 19.35
CA THR A 428 -12.40 0.40 19.52
C THR A 428 -12.39 1.09 18.16
N LEU A 429 -12.95 2.30 18.10
CA LEU A 429 -12.96 3.11 16.89
C LEU A 429 -11.81 4.12 16.96
N GLY A 430 -10.74 3.89 16.18
CA GLY A 430 -9.49 4.66 16.22
C GLY A 430 -9.69 6.16 16.02
N THR A 431 -10.66 6.58 15.20
CA THR A 431 -11.00 7.99 14.98
C THR A 431 -11.60 8.67 16.22
N LYS A 432 -12.18 7.90 17.14
CA LYS A 432 -12.83 8.40 18.37
C LYS A 432 -11.97 8.21 19.61
N THR A 433 -10.99 7.30 19.57
CA THR A 433 -9.89 7.27 20.54
C THR A 433 -8.83 8.31 20.22
N GLY A 434 -8.78 8.78 18.96
CA GLY A 434 -7.81 9.76 18.48
C GLY A 434 -6.54 9.11 17.95
N ASN A 435 -6.49 7.79 17.79
CA ASN A 435 -5.32 7.05 17.31
C ASN A 435 -5.31 6.84 15.79
N ALA A 436 -6.34 7.26 15.06
CA ALA A 436 -6.40 7.11 13.61
C ALA A 436 -7.10 8.29 12.93
N THR A 437 -6.65 8.68 11.73
CA THR A 437 -7.40 9.59 10.85
C THR A 437 -8.58 8.88 10.19
N TYR A 438 -8.46 7.57 9.97
CA TYR A 438 -9.58 6.69 9.62
C TYR A 438 -9.32 5.25 10.07
N THR A 439 -10.40 4.52 10.34
CA THR A 439 -10.38 3.10 10.69
C THR A 439 -11.14 2.34 9.62
N SER A 440 -10.62 1.19 9.20
CA SER A 440 -11.23 0.33 8.17
C SER A 440 -11.35 -1.12 8.64
N LEU A 441 -12.44 -1.77 8.26
CA LEU A 441 -12.63 -3.22 8.36
C LEU A 441 -12.67 -3.83 6.96
N ALA A 442 -11.56 -4.42 6.53
CA ALA A 442 -11.46 -5.11 5.25
C ALA A 442 -11.91 -6.57 5.39
N VAL A 443 -12.87 -6.99 4.58
CA VAL A 443 -13.35 -8.37 4.49
C VAL A 443 -12.75 -9.03 3.27
N ASN A 444 -12.07 -10.17 3.47
CA ASN A 444 -11.37 -10.88 2.42
C ASN A 444 -11.90 -12.31 2.27
N TRP A 445 -12.08 -12.76 1.03
CA TRP A 445 -12.22 -14.19 0.74
C TRP A 445 -10.89 -14.88 1.04
N PHE A 446 -10.94 -15.90 1.90
CA PHE A 446 -9.76 -16.57 2.42
C PHE A 446 -9.79 -18.07 2.06
N PRO A 447 -8.62 -18.69 1.73
CA PRO A 447 -7.24 -18.18 1.81
C PRO A 447 -6.73 -17.34 0.63
N GLN A 448 -7.54 -17.12 -0.41
CA GLN A 448 -7.12 -16.44 -1.65
C GLN A 448 -6.76 -14.95 -1.46
N LEU A 449 -7.06 -14.36 -0.31
CA LEU A 449 -6.83 -12.93 -0.01
C LEU A 449 -7.40 -12.01 -1.09
N VAL A 450 -8.62 -12.27 -1.53
CA VAL A 450 -9.35 -11.36 -2.44
C VAL A 450 -10.20 -10.43 -1.58
N GLY A 451 -10.02 -9.13 -1.72
CA GLY A 451 -10.88 -8.15 -1.04
C GLY A 451 -12.30 -8.21 -1.56
N VAL A 452 -13.25 -8.34 -0.64
CA VAL A 452 -14.68 -8.51 -0.91
C VAL A 452 -15.43 -7.23 -0.58
N LEU A 453 -15.22 -6.70 0.61
CA LEU A 453 -15.90 -5.51 1.13
C LEU A 453 -14.92 -4.72 2.02
N ASN A 454 -15.25 -3.46 2.27
CA ASN A 454 -14.53 -2.64 3.24
C ASN A 454 -15.51 -1.69 3.94
N SER A 455 -15.59 -1.77 5.26
CA SER A 455 -16.45 -0.92 6.08
C SER A 455 -15.58 0.06 6.87
N ASP A 456 -15.65 1.35 6.51
CA ASP A 456 -14.84 2.42 7.12
C ASP A 456 -15.57 3.10 8.29
N ASP A 457 -14.83 3.88 9.10
CA ASP A 457 -15.35 4.48 10.34
C ASP A 457 -16.71 5.17 10.24
N PRO A 458 -17.11 5.90 9.16
CA PRO A 458 -18.42 6.53 9.13
C PRO A 458 -19.59 5.55 9.24
N VAL A 459 -19.46 4.31 8.76
CA VAL A 459 -20.52 3.28 8.91
C VAL A 459 -20.44 2.53 10.24
N LEU A 460 -19.28 2.56 10.89
CA LEU A 460 -19.05 1.96 12.21
C LEU A 460 -19.52 2.86 13.35
N GLU A 461 -19.59 4.18 13.12
CA GLU A 461 -20.02 5.16 14.12
C GLU A 461 -21.41 4.84 14.68
N ALA A 462 -21.57 5.07 15.99
CA ALA A 462 -22.79 4.82 16.76
C ALA A 462 -23.31 3.36 16.80
N SER A 463 -22.64 2.42 16.13
CA SER A 463 -23.08 1.01 16.09
C SER A 463 -23.08 0.31 17.45
N ALA A 464 -22.27 0.78 18.41
CA ALA A 464 -22.28 0.28 19.79
C ALA A 464 -23.36 0.90 20.69
N GLU A 465 -24.16 1.88 20.21
CA GLU A 465 -25.07 2.66 21.06
C GLU A 465 -26.10 1.78 21.79
N LYS A 466 -26.61 0.74 21.12
CA LYS A 466 -27.58 -0.20 21.69
C LYS A 466 -27.09 -0.84 23.00
N PHE A 467 -25.77 -0.92 23.17
CA PHE A 467 -25.13 -1.59 24.29
C PHE A 467 -24.52 -0.61 25.31
N LYS A 468 -24.78 0.69 25.21
CA LYS A 468 -24.18 1.70 26.08
C LYS A 468 -24.40 1.49 27.57
N GLY A 469 -25.50 0.82 27.95
CA GLY A 469 -25.79 0.49 29.35
C GLY A 469 -24.88 -0.59 29.95
N ALA A 470 -24.11 -1.31 29.13
CA ALA A 470 -23.13 -2.29 29.58
C ALA A 470 -21.73 -1.69 29.83
N LEU A 471 -21.54 -0.42 29.48
CA LEU A 471 -20.28 0.29 29.64
C LEU A 471 -20.22 0.98 31.01
N SER A 472 -19.01 1.21 31.51
CA SER A 472 -18.76 1.94 32.75
C SER A 472 -19.28 3.39 32.72
N ASP A 473 -19.23 4.01 31.54
CA ASP A 473 -19.88 5.27 31.22
C ASP A 473 -20.67 5.11 29.90
N PRO A 474 -22.00 5.38 29.89
CA PRO A 474 -22.81 5.31 28.69
C PRO A 474 -22.40 6.23 27.54
N GLN A 475 -21.49 7.18 27.71
CA GLN A 475 -20.93 7.99 26.61
C GLN A 475 -19.78 7.27 25.89
N LEU A 476 -19.16 6.26 26.51
CA LEU A 476 -18.03 5.53 25.93
C LEU A 476 -18.41 4.75 24.68
N TYR A 477 -19.70 4.50 24.41
CA TYR A 477 -20.14 3.83 23.18
C TYR A 477 -19.61 4.51 21.92
N LYS A 478 -19.35 5.82 21.96
CA LYS A 478 -18.76 6.57 20.84
C LYS A 478 -17.35 6.11 20.50
N LYS A 479 -16.61 5.53 21.45
CA LYS A 479 -15.26 4.99 21.24
C LYS A 479 -15.26 3.54 20.77
N PHE A 480 -16.42 2.90 20.65
CA PHE A 480 -16.54 1.51 20.25
C PHE A 480 -17.44 1.36 19.02
N TYR A 481 -17.33 0.21 18.37
CA TYR A 481 -18.26 -0.22 17.34
C TYR A 481 -18.69 -1.68 17.57
N VAL A 482 -19.88 -2.02 17.06
CA VAL A 482 -20.42 -3.38 16.95
C VAL A 482 -21.01 -3.52 15.54
N TYR A 483 -20.28 -4.17 14.63
CA TYR A 483 -20.69 -4.28 13.23
C TYR A 483 -20.78 -5.74 12.79
N TYR A 484 -21.73 -6.08 11.92
CA TYR A 484 -22.04 -7.47 11.56
C TYR A 484 -21.78 -7.76 10.08
N TYR A 485 -21.34 -8.98 9.78
CA TYR A 485 -21.24 -9.53 8.43
C TYR A 485 -22.00 -10.85 8.34
N ALA A 486 -22.82 -11.01 7.30
CA ALA A 486 -23.66 -12.21 7.13
C ALA A 486 -24.06 -12.42 5.65
N ARG A 487 -24.72 -13.56 5.35
CA ARG A 487 -25.47 -13.71 4.09
C ARG A 487 -26.83 -13.01 4.09
N ASP A 488 -27.35 -12.72 5.28
CA ASP A 488 -28.67 -12.11 5.50
C ASP A 488 -28.58 -11.17 6.69
N CYS A 489 -28.78 -9.87 6.47
CA CYS A 489 -28.70 -8.83 7.50
C CYS A 489 -30.07 -8.47 8.12
N SER A 490 -31.11 -9.26 7.87
CA SER A 490 -32.46 -9.03 8.41
C SER A 490 -32.45 -8.82 9.93
N GLY A 491 -32.96 -7.67 10.37
CA GLY A 491 -33.02 -7.26 11.78
C GLY A 491 -31.71 -6.72 12.37
N LEU A 492 -30.66 -6.55 11.55
CA LEU A 492 -29.36 -6.04 11.97
C LEU A 492 -28.95 -4.72 11.30
N TYR A 493 -29.71 -4.27 10.29
CA TYR A 493 -29.50 -2.94 9.69
C TYR A 493 -29.71 -1.81 10.71
N PRO A 494 -28.96 -0.69 10.59
CA PRO A 494 -27.97 -0.40 9.54
C PRO A 494 -26.56 -0.95 9.81
N PHE A 495 -26.32 -1.62 10.95
CA PHE A 495 -24.97 -2.01 11.38
C PHE A 495 -24.55 -3.39 10.88
N CYS A 496 -24.98 -3.76 9.68
CA CYS A 496 -24.70 -5.06 9.07
C CYS A 496 -24.50 -4.93 7.57
N GLU A 497 -23.51 -5.64 7.06
CA GLU A 497 -23.20 -5.72 5.64
C GLU A 497 -23.30 -7.16 5.12
N GLU A 498 -24.02 -7.33 4.00
CA GLU A 498 -24.21 -8.65 3.41
C GLU A 498 -23.01 -9.03 2.54
N VAL A 499 -22.47 -10.23 2.73
CA VAL A 499 -21.38 -10.79 1.92
C VAL A 499 -21.99 -11.60 0.76
N PRO A 500 -21.91 -11.14 -0.50
CA PRO A 500 -22.57 -11.81 -1.62
C PRO A 500 -21.90 -13.14 -1.98
N ARG A 501 -22.71 -14.12 -2.44
CA ARG A 501 -22.19 -15.43 -2.91
C ARG A 501 -21.33 -15.32 -4.16
N GLN A 502 -21.50 -14.24 -4.92
CA GLN A 502 -20.71 -13.94 -6.10
C GLN A 502 -19.26 -13.58 -5.74
N LEU A 503 -19.05 -12.97 -4.57
CA LEU A 503 -17.73 -12.55 -4.09
C LEU A 503 -17.06 -13.60 -3.21
N VAL A 504 -17.84 -14.30 -2.38
CA VAL A 504 -17.39 -15.46 -1.60
C VAL A 504 -18.28 -16.64 -1.95
N PRO A 505 -17.82 -17.60 -2.77
CA PRO A 505 -18.60 -18.78 -3.16
C PRO A 505 -19.02 -19.65 -1.96
N ALA A 506 -20.00 -20.52 -2.18
CA ALA A 506 -20.46 -21.45 -1.15
C ALA A 506 -19.32 -22.36 -0.68
N GLY A 507 -19.19 -22.54 0.63
CA GLY A 507 -18.07 -23.27 1.26
C GLY A 507 -16.80 -22.44 1.42
N GLY A 508 -16.77 -21.22 0.90
CA GLY A 508 -15.71 -20.25 1.17
C GLY A 508 -15.79 -19.68 2.59
N THR A 509 -14.69 -19.11 3.05
CA THR A 509 -14.63 -18.41 4.34
C THR A 509 -14.18 -16.97 4.15
N ILE A 510 -14.53 -16.12 5.11
CA ILE A 510 -14.02 -14.75 5.18
C ILE A 510 -12.96 -14.62 6.28
N LYS A 511 -12.04 -13.69 6.08
CA LYS A 511 -11.14 -13.18 7.10
C LYS A 511 -11.27 -11.66 7.17
N ILE A 512 -11.22 -11.10 8.37
CA ILE A 512 -11.48 -9.68 8.61
C ILE A 512 -10.20 -9.04 9.12
N LEU A 513 -9.81 -7.91 8.53
CA LEU A 513 -8.68 -7.11 8.97
C LEU A 513 -9.18 -5.74 9.40
N GLN A 514 -8.86 -5.34 10.63
CA GLN A 514 -8.93 -3.94 11.02
C GLN A 514 -7.62 -3.25 10.67
N ARG A 515 -7.69 -2.02 10.15
CA ARG A 515 -6.54 -1.15 10.03
C ARG A 515 -6.88 0.24 10.56
N ASN A 516 -6.05 0.71 11.48
CA ASN A 516 -6.05 2.09 11.95
C ASN A 516 -4.94 2.84 11.23
N TYR A 517 -5.30 3.84 10.43
CA TYR A 517 -4.34 4.61 9.63
C TYR A 517 -4.03 5.94 10.28
N MET A 518 -2.74 6.27 10.34
CA MET A 518 -2.16 7.56 10.71
C MET A 518 -2.66 8.10 12.06
N THR A 519 -1.78 8.20 13.05
CA THR A 519 -2.13 8.92 14.28
C THR A 519 -2.27 10.42 13.95
N PRO A 520 -3.41 11.08 14.22
CA PRO A 520 -3.56 12.52 14.05
C PRO A 520 -2.42 13.30 14.72
N GLY A 521 -1.77 14.19 13.97
CA GLY A 521 -0.60 14.94 14.43
C GLY A 521 0.75 14.19 14.27
N SER A 522 0.73 12.97 13.75
CA SER A 522 1.89 12.14 13.45
C SER A 522 2.06 11.96 11.94
N THR A 523 3.26 11.61 11.53
CA THR A 523 3.61 11.15 10.19
C THR A 523 3.43 9.64 10.04
N ARG A 524 3.12 8.89 11.11
CA ARG A 524 3.02 7.43 11.14
C ARG A 524 1.76 6.93 11.83
N GLY A 525 1.46 5.64 11.64
CA GLY A 525 0.34 4.93 12.24
C GLY A 525 0.46 4.76 13.76
N PRO A 526 -0.57 4.18 14.40
CA PRO A 526 -0.59 4.04 15.85
C PRO A 526 0.34 2.95 16.37
N ASP A 527 0.90 3.17 17.56
CA ASP A 527 1.71 2.15 18.24
C ASP A 527 0.87 0.87 18.51
N PRO A 528 1.28 -0.31 18.00
CA PRO A 528 0.56 -1.58 18.19
C PRO A 528 0.31 -1.93 19.65
N LEU A 529 1.17 -1.51 20.57
CA LEU A 529 1.07 -1.80 22.01
C LEU A 529 0.09 -0.87 22.72
N LYS A 530 -0.45 0.12 22.02
CA LYS A 530 -1.29 1.21 22.57
C LYS A 530 -2.71 1.21 22.02
N VAL A 531 -3.00 0.33 21.07
CA VAL A 531 -4.33 0.12 20.50
C VAL A 531 -4.86 -1.26 20.89
N LEU A 532 -6.16 -1.36 21.17
CA LEU A 532 -6.79 -2.65 21.43
C LEU A 532 -7.09 -3.36 20.11
N THR A 533 -7.01 -4.69 20.15
CA THR A 533 -7.47 -5.53 19.05
C THR A 533 -8.95 -5.87 19.22
N PRO A 534 -9.77 -5.84 18.14
CA PRO A 534 -11.18 -6.20 18.19
C PRO A 534 -11.44 -7.65 18.57
N PHE A 535 -12.69 -7.98 18.85
CA PHE A 535 -13.20 -9.34 18.94
C PHE A 535 -14.08 -9.66 17.74
N SER A 536 -13.95 -10.87 17.24
CA SER A 536 -14.94 -11.50 16.34
C SER A 536 -15.79 -12.48 17.14
N ILE A 537 -17.10 -12.45 16.92
CA ILE A 537 -18.07 -13.35 17.56
C ILE A 537 -18.89 -14.04 16.47
N GLN A 538 -18.90 -15.37 16.45
CA GLN A 538 -19.68 -16.14 15.48
C GLN A 538 -21.00 -16.59 16.11
N PHE A 539 -22.09 -15.97 15.68
CA PHE A 539 -23.45 -16.31 16.11
C PHE A 539 -24.12 -17.30 15.16
N ASP A 540 -24.97 -18.15 15.72
CA ASP A 540 -26.02 -18.82 14.95
C ASP A 540 -27.14 -17.82 14.65
N GLY A 541 -27.31 -17.45 13.39
CA GLY A 541 -28.34 -16.52 12.89
C GLY A 541 -29.45 -17.20 12.11
N THR A 542 -29.61 -18.53 12.24
CA THR A 542 -30.73 -19.27 11.66
C THR A 542 -32.08 -18.76 12.21
N LYS A 543 -33.17 -19.09 11.51
CA LYS A 543 -34.51 -18.60 11.85
C LYS A 543 -34.87 -18.98 13.29
N GLY A 544 -35.23 -17.98 14.10
CA GLY A 544 -35.54 -18.14 15.53
C GLY A 544 -34.33 -17.94 16.46
N MET A 545 -33.10 -17.99 15.94
CA MET A 545 -31.88 -17.71 16.71
C MET A 545 -31.51 -16.22 16.72
N ARG A 546 -32.02 -15.43 15.77
CA ARG A 546 -31.84 -13.98 15.76
C ARG A 546 -32.48 -13.29 16.99
N PRO A 547 -31.93 -12.14 17.43
CA PRO A 547 -32.58 -11.29 18.41
C PRO A 547 -33.98 -10.85 17.92
N ALA A 548 -34.91 -10.63 18.86
CA ALA A 548 -36.19 -10.02 18.52
C ALA A 548 -35.95 -8.56 18.10
N GLN A 549 -36.69 -8.10 17.07
CA GLN A 549 -36.61 -6.73 16.56
C GLN A 549 -37.10 -5.72 17.58
#